data_AF-A0A183KBC7-F1
#
_entry.id   AF-A0A183KBC7-F1
#
_cell.length_a   1.000
_cell.length_b   1.000
_cell.length_c   1.000
_cell.angle_alpha   90.00
_cell.angle_beta   90.00
_cell.angle_gamma   90.00
#
_symmetry.space_group_name_H-M   'P 1'
#
loop_
_entity.id
_entity.type
_entity.pdbx_description
1 polymer ?
#
loop_
_entity_poly.entity_id
_entity_poly.type
_entity_poly.pdbx_seq_one_letter_code
_entity_poly.pdbx_strand_id
1 'polypeptide(L)'
;MANPHELEKDADWFKRLAVWEESRKQYRSAVFYYTEAAQALLNSLEAGSKTEGLLELAQNYNNKVKELKSKTVVEDTSIPNSHISKSKVWLHLAEELKAYVQRTQPPCSDSRSSCSTLTSGASKKSHGFHKPNMSSSLKGDPGGFTVEELEVLRSTSVINGREYLPFLDALDLQERFSFANPFVDKDGLLALSNKQKSLLSRWVRPSDYINGPKMILAISCFSICQTVVTDCSFVASMAIAAQYERRFKKKLITK
;
A
#
# COMPACT_ATOMS: atom_id res chain seq x y z
N MET A 1 2.83 -6.25 18.85
CA MET A 1 3.92 -6.42 17.87
C MET A 1 3.62 -7.66 17.04
N ALA A 2 4.13 -7.75 15.81
CA ALA A 2 4.01 -8.96 15.00
C ALA A 2 4.71 -10.14 15.68
N ASN A 3 4.26 -11.37 15.43
CA ASN A 3 4.92 -12.57 15.93
C ASN A 3 6.25 -12.77 15.16
N PRO A 4 7.43 -12.77 15.82
CA PRO A 4 8.71 -12.94 15.14
C PRO A 4 8.80 -14.26 14.34
N HIS A 5 8.23 -15.34 14.87
CA HIS A 5 8.27 -16.64 14.19
C HIS A 5 7.47 -16.64 12.88
N GLU A 6 6.37 -15.88 12.79
CA GLU A 6 5.61 -15.75 11.54
C GLU A 6 6.42 -15.01 10.48
N LEU A 7 7.17 -13.98 10.88
CA LEU A 7 8.06 -13.23 9.98
C LEU A 7 9.22 -14.10 9.48
N GLU A 8 9.74 -15.01 10.30
CA GLU A 8 10.73 -16.01 9.86
C GLU A 8 10.17 -17.01 8.86
N LYS A 9 8.93 -17.50 9.07
CA LYS A 9 8.26 -18.39 8.10
C LYS A 9 8.05 -17.71 6.74
N ASP A 10 7.68 -16.43 6.75
CA ASP A 10 7.58 -15.64 5.52
C ASP A 10 8.93 -15.56 4.81
N ALA A 11 10.01 -15.29 5.54
CA ALA A 11 11.36 -15.22 4.98
C ALA A 11 11.75 -16.54 4.29
N ASP A 12 11.46 -17.68 4.93
CA ASP A 12 11.71 -19.01 4.37
C ASP A 12 10.89 -19.26 3.10
N TRP A 13 9.61 -18.88 3.09
CA TRP A 13 8.76 -19.00 1.91
C TRP A 13 9.29 -18.18 0.74
N PHE A 14 9.63 -16.91 0.97
CA PHE A 14 10.21 -16.03 -0.04
C PHE A 14 11.55 -16.56 -0.56
N LYS A 15 12.42 -17.07 0.32
CA LYS A 15 13.69 -17.68 -0.10
C LYS A 15 13.47 -18.88 -1.02
N ARG A 16 12.49 -19.74 -0.74
CA ARG A 16 12.19 -20.89 -1.61
C ARG A 16 11.75 -20.43 -2.99
N LEU A 17 10.92 -19.40 -3.07
CA LEU A 17 10.52 -18.80 -4.35
C LEU A 17 11.71 -18.17 -5.08
N ALA A 18 12.58 -17.46 -4.36
CA ALA A 18 13.75 -16.83 -4.96
C ALA A 18 14.69 -17.85 -5.62
N VAL A 19 14.98 -18.96 -4.94
CA VAL A 19 15.79 -20.06 -5.47
C VAL A 19 15.13 -20.71 -6.68
N TRP A 20 13.80 -20.89 -6.64
CA TRP A 20 13.05 -21.47 -7.75
C TRP A 20 13.10 -20.56 -9.00
N GLU A 21 12.92 -19.24 -8.85
CA GLU A 21 13.05 -18.30 -9.97
C GLU A 21 14.48 -18.20 -10.50
N GLU A 22 15.48 -18.23 -9.61
CA GLU A 22 16.89 -18.23 -10.00
C GLU A 22 17.22 -19.47 -10.86
N SER A 23 16.67 -20.64 -10.51
CA SER A 23 16.83 -21.88 -11.30
C SER A 23 16.24 -21.77 -12.71
N ARG A 24 15.25 -20.89 -12.90
CA ARG A 24 14.60 -20.59 -14.18
C ARG A 24 15.25 -19.42 -14.92
N LYS A 25 16.36 -18.88 -14.40
CA LYS A 25 17.04 -17.67 -14.89
C LYS A 25 16.13 -16.43 -14.92
N GLN A 26 15.07 -16.41 -14.11
CA GLN A 26 14.19 -15.25 -13.96
C GLN A 26 14.77 -14.30 -12.90
N TYR A 27 15.93 -13.71 -13.21
CA TYR A 27 16.72 -12.95 -12.24
C TYR A 27 15.98 -11.76 -11.64
N ARG A 28 15.12 -11.09 -12.43
CA ARG A 28 14.30 -9.98 -11.95
C ARG A 28 13.32 -10.42 -10.85
N SER A 29 12.64 -11.55 -11.04
CA SER A 29 11.73 -12.13 -10.03
C SER A 29 12.49 -12.64 -8.82
N ALA A 30 13.65 -13.28 -9.03
CA ALA A 30 14.52 -13.73 -7.94
C ALA A 30 15.01 -12.56 -7.05
N VAL A 31 15.40 -11.44 -7.65
CA VAL A 31 15.77 -10.21 -6.93
C VAL A 31 14.64 -9.73 -6.02
N PHE A 32 13.40 -9.73 -6.52
CA PHE A 32 12.24 -9.34 -5.73
C PHE A 32 12.08 -10.26 -4.50
N TYR A 33 12.06 -11.57 -4.70
CA TYR A 33 11.85 -12.52 -3.61
C TYR A 33 12.98 -12.54 -2.58
N TYR A 34 14.25 -12.40 -3.00
CA TYR A 34 15.35 -12.25 -2.03
C TYR A 34 15.26 -10.96 -1.22
N THR A 35 14.79 -9.87 -1.83
CA THR A 35 14.56 -8.60 -1.11
C THR A 35 13.46 -8.75 -0.07
N GLU A 36 12.35 -9.42 -0.41
CA GLU A 36 11.27 -9.71 0.52
C GLU A 36 11.72 -10.62 1.68
N ALA A 37 12.50 -11.66 1.37
CA ALA A 37 13.06 -12.56 2.39
C ALA A 37 13.96 -11.80 3.39
N ALA A 38 14.87 -10.96 2.89
CA ALA A 38 15.76 -10.17 3.73
C ALA A 38 14.98 -9.23 4.66
N GLN A 39 13.94 -8.57 4.14
CA GLN A 39 13.15 -7.65 4.95
C GLN A 39 12.29 -8.36 6.01
N ALA A 40 11.77 -9.54 5.70
CA ALA A 40 11.04 -10.35 6.67
C ALA A 40 11.94 -10.75 7.86
N LEU A 41 13.20 -11.12 7.61
CA LEU A 41 14.20 -11.38 8.65
C LEU A 41 14.49 -10.15 9.51
N LEU A 42 14.71 -8.98 8.89
CA LEU A 42 14.95 -7.73 9.62
C LEU A 42 13.75 -7.34 10.50
N ASN A 43 12.53 -7.49 9.98
CA ASN A 43 11.33 -7.26 10.77
C ASN A 43 11.20 -8.25 11.94
N SER A 44 11.61 -9.51 11.77
CA SER A 44 11.59 -10.50 12.85
C SER A 44 12.55 -10.12 13.99
N LEU A 45 13.76 -9.65 13.64
CA LEU A 45 14.73 -9.15 14.60
C LEU A 45 14.18 -7.95 15.39
N GLU A 46 13.57 -6.97 14.71
CA GLU A 46 12.93 -5.82 15.37
C GLU A 46 11.74 -6.22 16.25
N ALA A 47 11.04 -7.30 15.91
CA ALA A 47 9.95 -7.84 16.71
C ALA A 47 10.44 -8.62 17.95
N GLY A 48 11.75 -8.83 18.10
CA GLY A 48 12.37 -9.48 19.25
C GLY A 48 12.67 -10.97 19.07
N SER A 49 12.90 -11.44 17.84
CA SER A 49 13.37 -12.81 17.62
C SER A 49 14.69 -13.08 18.33
N LYS A 50 14.83 -14.32 18.83
CA LYS A 50 16.03 -14.82 19.52
C LYS A 50 16.85 -15.77 18.65
N THR A 51 16.44 -16.02 17.42
CA THR A 51 17.16 -16.91 16.52
C THR A 51 18.50 -16.28 16.15
N GLU A 52 19.60 -17.00 16.38
CA GLU A 52 20.95 -16.53 16.08
C GLU A 52 21.20 -16.52 14.55
N GLY A 53 22.08 -15.64 14.08
CA GLY A 53 22.50 -15.59 12.67
C GLY A 53 21.50 -14.96 11.68
N LEU A 54 20.30 -14.54 12.11
CA LEU A 54 19.31 -13.94 11.19
C LEU A 54 19.82 -12.67 10.50
N LEU A 55 20.63 -11.86 11.20
CA LEU A 55 21.19 -10.62 10.63
C LEU A 55 22.18 -10.93 9.50
N GLU A 56 23.05 -11.91 9.71
CA GLU A 56 24.01 -12.38 8.70
C GLU A 56 23.28 -13.00 7.51
N LEU A 57 22.22 -13.77 7.76
CA LEU A 57 21.38 -14.33 6.71
C LEU A 57 20.70 -13.24 5.87
N ALA A 58 20.18 -12.18 6.49
CA ALA A 58 19.61 -11.04 5.79
C ALA A 58 20.68 -10.29 4.96
N GLN A 59 21.90 -10.16 5.48
CA GLN A 59 23.03 -9.59 4.72
C GLN A 59 23.40 -10.46 3.50
N ASN A 60 23.40 -11.78 3.65
CA ASN A 60 23.64 -12.72 2.56
C ASN A 60 22.60 -12.58 1.44
N TYR A 61 21.31 -12.46 1.78
CA TYR A 61 20.26 -12.22 0.79
C TYR A 61 20.43 -10.86 0.09
N ASN A 62 20.80 -9.80 0.82
CA ASN A 62 21.09 -8.50 0.21
C ASN A 62 22.30 -8.54 -0.74
N ASN A 63 23.34 -9.30 -0.41
CA ASN A 63 24.48 -9.52 -1.28
C ASN A 63 24.08 -10.30 -2.55
N LYS A 64 23.22 -11.32 -2.39
CA LYS A 64 22.65 -12.05 -3.52
C LYS A 64 21.83 -11.14 -4.44
N VAL A 65 21.04 -10.23 -3.88
CA VAL A 65 20.31 -9.21 -4.65
C VAL A 65 21.26 -8.34 -5.48
N LYS A 66 22.39 -7.91 -4.91
CA LYS A 66 23.40 -7.12 -5.65
C LYS A 66 23.99 -7.92 -6.81
N GLU A 67 24.32 -9.20 -6.58
CA GLU A 67 24.83 -10.13 -7.60
C GLU A 67 23.81 -10.35 -8.73
N LEU A 68 22.54 -10.60 -8.40
CA LEU A 68 21.51 -10.85 -9.41
C LEU A 68 21.14 -9.59 -10.20
N LYS A 69 21.23 -8.42 -9.57
CA LYS A 69 21.02 -7.13 -10.27
C LYS A 69 22.04 -6.90 -11.37
N SER A 70 23.31 -7.28 -11.20
CA SER A 70 24.30 -7.15 -12.26
C SER A 70 23.98 -8.04 -13.47
N LYS A 71 23.36 -9.21 -13.24
CA LYS A 71 22.88 -10.11 -14.31
C LYS A 71 21.69 -9.54 -15.07
N THR A 72 20.75 -8.87 -14.40
CA THR A 72 19.57 -8.26 -15.06
C THR A 72 19.91 -7.07 -15.97
N VAL A 73 20.96 -6.29 -15.65
CA VAL A 73 21.35 -5.12 -16.47
C VAL A 73 21.87 -5.52 -17.85
N VAL A 74 22.39 -6.74 -18.00
CA VAL A 74 22.88 -7.27 -19.28
C VAL A 74 21.70 -7.65 -20.20
N GLU A 75 20.58 -8.08 -19.65
CA GLU A 75 19.38 -8.50 -20.42
C GLU A 75 18.47 -7.31 -20.83
N ASP A 76 18.42 -6.22 -20.06
CA ASP A 76 17.53 -5.07 -20.30
C ASP A 76 18.07 -4.03 -21.34
N THR A 77 19.17 -4.33 -22.06
CA THR A 77 19.80 -3.40 -23.03
C THR A 77 19.00 -3.14 -24.32
N SER A 78 17.79 -3.69 -24.45
CA SER A 78 16.92 -3.49 -25.62
C SER A 78 15.81 -2.43 -25.47
N ILE A 79 15.79 -1.62 -24.41
CA ILE A 79 14.78 -0.54 -24.24
C ILE A 79 15.48 0.83 -24.10
N PRO A 80 15.09 1.87 -24.88
CA PRO A 80 15.78 3.16 -24.86
C PRO A 80 15.76 3.83 -23.48
N ASN A 81 16.97 4.06 -22.97
CA ASN A 81 17.29 4.74 -21.73
C ASN A 81 16.93 6.24 -21.79
N SER A 82 15.75 6.64 -21.32
CA SER A 82 15.51 8.05 -20.94
C SER A 82 14.81 8.23 -19.59
N HIS A 83 14.21 7.19 -19.02
CA HIS A 83 13.46 7.28 -17.75
C HIS A 83 14.14 6.61 -16.54
N ILE A 84 15.20 5.82 -16.73
CA ILE A 84 15.90 5.10 -15.64
C ILE A 84 16.80 6.02 -14.80
N SER A 85 17.12 7.22 -15.28
CA SER A 85 17.92 8.19 -14.51
C SER A 85 17.22 8.65 -13.23
N LYS A 86 15.88 8.63 -13.17
CA LYS A 86 15.14 9.11 -12.00
C LYS A 86 15.03 8.06 -10.89
N SER A 87 15.03 6.76 -11.22
CA SER A 87 14.92 5.69 -10.21
C SER A 87 16.20 5.48 -9.39
N LYS A 88 17.38 5.76 -9.97
CA LYS A 88 18.67 5.73 -9.26
C LYS A 88 18.77 6.78 -8.15
N VAL A 89 18.08 7.91 -8.30
CA VAL A 89 18.05 9.00 -7.30
C VAL A 89 17.33 8.57 -6.02
N TRP A 90 16.27 7.76 -6.12
CA TRP A 90 15.48 7.31 -4.97
C TRP A 90 16.20 6.30 -4.07
N LEU A 91 17.10 5.48 -4.62
CA LEU A 91 17.93 4.57 -3.82
C LEU A 91 18.93 5.33 -2.95
N HIS A 92 19.53 6.41 -3.46
CA HIS A 92 20.40 7.29 -2.68
C HIS A 92 19.64 8.10 -1.63
N LEU A 93 18.43 8.57 -1.96
CA LEU A 93 17.60 9.34 -1.02
C LEU A 93 17.14 8.51 0.19
N ALA A 94 16.87 7.21 -0.01
CA ALA A 94 16.53 6.29 1.08
C ALA A 94 17.73 6.01 2.01
N GLU A 95 18.95 6.09 1.48
CA GLU A 95 20.19 5.93 2.24
C GLU A 95 20.53 7.22 3.03
N GLU A 96 20.26 8.40 2.45
CA GLU A 96 20.38 9.70 3.14
C GLU A 96 19.34 9.87 4.27
N LEU A 97 18.09 9.42 4.06
CA LEU A 97 17.05 9.48 5.09
C LEU A 97 17.35 8.57 6.30
N LYS A 98 18.02 7.43 6.09
CA LYS A 98 18.52 6.59 7.18
C LYS A 98 19.60 7.29 8.01
N ALA A 99 20.47 8.08 7.37
CA ALA A 99 21.52 8.84 8.05
C ALA A 99 20.98 10.05 8.83
N TYR A 100 19.86 10.65 8.39
CA TYR A 100 19.21 11.76 9.09
C TYR A 100 18.53 11.32 10.40
N VAL A 101 17.81 10.19 10.38
CA VAL A 101 17.11 9.65 11.56
C VAL A 101 18.07 9.22 12.67
N GLN A 102 19.30 8.81 12.34
CA GLN A 102 20.35 8.52 13.33
C GLN A 102 21.01 9.78 13.91
N ARG A 103 20.91 10.93 13.24
CA ARG A 103 21.58 12.18 13.64
C ARG A 103 20.69 13.09 14.49
N THR A 104 19.37 12.87 14.50
CA THR A 104 18.40 13.62 15.31
C THR A 104 17.66 12.71 16.28
N GLN A 105 18.39 12.17 17.26
CA GLN A 105 17.77 11.86 18.55
C GLN A 105 18.12 12.99 19.53
N PRO A 106 17.16 13.78 20.03
CA PRO A 106 17.41 14.57 21.22
C PRO A 106 17.47 13.62 22.43
N PRO A 107 18.32 13.89 23.44
CA PRO A 107 18.36 13.10 24.65
C PRO A 107 17.05 13.28 25.42
N CYS A 108 16.36 12.17 25.70
CA CYS A 108 15.28 12.16 26.68
C CYS A 108 15.85 12.50 28.06
N SER A 109 15.40 13.60 28.65
CA SER A 109 15.46 13.82 30.09
C SER A 109 14.03 13.76 30.64
N ASP A 110 13.77 12.72 31.44
CA ASP A 110 12.64 12.65 32.35
C ASP A 110 12.58 13.90 33.24
N SER A 111 11.41 14.53 33.31
CA SER A 111 11.07 15.44 34.41
C SER A 111 9.56 15.51 34.58
N ARG A 112 9.10 14.84 35.64
CA ARG A 112 7.82 15.14 36.29
C ARG A 112 7.81 16.61 36.71
N SER A 113 6.77 17.37 36.37
CA SER A 113 6.39 18.53 37.17
C SER A 113 4.93 18.91 36.96
N SER A 114 4.23 18.95 38.07
CA SER A 114 2.88 19.45 38.26
C SER A 114 2.92 20.96 38.49
N CYS A 115 1.99 21.72 37.93
CA CYS A 115 1.52 23.05 38.40
C CYS A 115 0.60 23.64 37.32
N SER A 116 -0.39 24.49 37.54
CA SER A 116 -1.24 24.87 38.68
C SER A 116 -2.15 25.95 38.10
N THR A 117 -3.42 25.89 38.48
CA THR A 117 -4.39 26.99 38.61
C THR A 117 -3.86 28.40 38.31
N LEU A 118 -4.43 29.07 37.31
CA LEU A 118 -4.83 30.46 37.44
C LEU A 118 -6.14 30.72 36.67
N THR A 119 -7.04 31.36 37.38
CA THR A 119 -8.39 31.77 37.06
C THR A 119 -8.43 33.08 36.28
N SER A 120 -9.31 33.18 35.29
CA SER A 120 -10.07 34.41 35.02
C SER A 120 -11.32 34.07 34.21
N GLY A 121 -12.47 34.46 34.74
CA GLY A 121 -13.79 34.10 34.20
C GLY A 121 -14.28 35.03 33.11
N ALA A 122 -15.12 34.49 32.23
CA ALA A 122 -16.17 35.23 31.54
C ALA A 122 -17.27 34.27 31.05
N SER A 123 -18.46 34.45 31.64
CA SER A 123 -19.81 34.17 31.16
C SER A 123 -20.15 32.94 30.29
N LYS A 124 -20.97 32.09 30.92
CA LYS A 124 -21.82 31.04 30.34
C LYS A 124 -22.72 31.55 29.21
N LYS A 125 -22.69 30.87 28.05
CA LYS A 125 -23.89 30.57 27.25
C LYS A 125 -23.79 29.14 26.72
N SER A 126 -24.59 28.27 27.30
CA SER A 126 -24.83 26.91 26.85
C SER A 126 -25.66 26.95 25.56
N HIS A 127 -25.13 26.42 24.46
CA HIS A 127 -25.94 25.88 23.38
C HIS A 127 -25.77 24.37 23.42
N GLY A 128 -26.85 23.70 23.79
CA GLY A 128 -26.88 22.26 23.98
C GLY A 128 -26.54 21.55 22.68
N PHE A 129 -25.60 20.62 22.76
CA PHE A 129 -25.48 19.57 21.76
C PHE A 129 -26.74 18.72 21.84
N HIS A 130 -27.61 18.86 20.83
CA HIS A 130 -28.64 17.88 20.55
C HIS A 130 -27.95 16.54 20.26
N LYS A 131 -28.03 15.60 21.21
CA LYS A 131 -27.93 14.18 20.89
C LYS A 131 -29.13 13.85 20.00
N PRO A 132 -28.96 13.32 18.78
CA PRO A 132 -30.07 12.70 18.09
C PRO A 132 -30.41 11.44 18.87
N ASN A 133 -31.65 11.44 19.36
CA ASN A 133 -32.29 10.34 20.03
C ASN A 133 -32.48 9.22 19.00
N MET A 134 -31.78 8.09 19.18
CA MET A 134 -31.94 6.92 18.32
C MET A 134 -33.23 6.19 18.75
N SER A 135 -34.38 6.71 18.31
CA SER A 135 -35.65 6.00 18.39
C SER A 135 -35.86 5.20 17.11
N SER A 136 -35.83 3.89 17.30
CA SER A 136 -36.04 2.81 16.35
C SER A 136 -37.32 2.88 15.52
N SER A 137 -37.21 2.29 14.33
CA SER A 137 -38.25 1.76 13.44
C SER A 137 -39.04 2.77 12.61
N LEU A 138 -38.80 2.75 11.28
CA LEU A 138 -39.60 1.95 10.34
C LEU A 138 -39.00 2.01 8.91
N LYS A 139 -38.64 0.83 8.39
CA LYS A 139 -38.61 0.43 6.97
C LYS A 139 -38.02 1.42 5.95
N GLY A 140 -36.74 1.26 5.63
CA GLY A 140 -36.12 1.77 4.41
C GLY A 140 -34.99 0.83 4.00
N ASP A 141 -35.09 0.30 2.77
CA ASP A 141 -34.13 -0.35 1.86
C ASP A 141 -32.72 -0.81 2.36
N PRO A 142 -32.03 -1.72 1.63
CA PRO A 142 -30.74 -2.25 2.07
C PRO A 142 -29.69 -1.14 2.05
N GLY A 143 -29.43 -0.53 3.21
CA GLY A 143 -28.47 0.56 3.35
C GLY A 143 -28.73 1.50 4.53
N GLY A 144 -29.95 1.50 5.11
CA GLY A 144 -30.25 2.32 6.30
C GLY A 144 -30.46 3.81 6.05
N PHE A 145 -30.69 4.21 4.79
CA PHE A 145 -31.01 5.59 4.40
C PHE A 145 -32.52 5.82 4.35
N THR A 146 -32.96 7.06 4.62
CA THR A 146 -34.35 7.47 4.40
C THR A 146 -34.65 7.64 2.90
N VAL A 147 -35.92 7.75 2.54
CA VAL A 147 -36.35 7.97 1.16
C VAL A 147 -35.80 9.30 0.62
N GLU A 148 -35.80 10.34 1.46
CA GLU A 148 -35.28 11.66 1.12
C GLU A 148 -33.76 11.63 0.91
N GLU A 149 -33.03 10.92 1.77
CA GLU A 149 -31.58 10.73 1.62
C GLU A 149 -31.23 9.98 0.34
N LEU A 150 -31.98 8.92 0.00
CA LEU A 150 -31.80 8.19 -1.25
C LEU A 150 -32.05 9.08 -2.47
N GLU A 151 -33.03 9.98 -2.42
CA GLU A 151 -33.31 10.91 -3.53
C GLU A 151 -32.18 11.95 -3.70
N VAL A 152 -31.64 12.45 -2.58
CA VAL A 152 -30.43 13.30 -2.60
C VAL A 152 -29.25 12.53 -3.17
N LEU A 153 -29.02 11.30 -2.75
CA LEU A 153 -27.93 10.46 -3.27
C LEU A 153 -28.10 10.23 -4.77
N ARG A 154 -29.28 9.87 -5.26
CA ARG A 154 -29.54 9.68 -6.70
C ARG A 154 -29.23 10.93 -7.52
N SER A 155 -29.71 12.09 -7.07
CA SER A 155 -29.49 13.35 -7.79
C SER A 155 -28.04 13.82 -7.75
N THR A 156 -27.34 13.60 -6.63
CA THR A 156 -25.94 14.03 -6.44
C THR A 156 -24.90 13.03 -6.94
N SER A 157 -25.29 11.78 -7.19
CA SER A 157 -24.41 10.73 -7.73
C SER A 157 -24.05 10.93 -9.20
N VAL A 158 -24.74 11.82 -9.93
CA VAL A 158 -24.44 12.09 -11.34
C VAL A 158 -23.54 13.31 -11.46
N ILE A 159 -22.25 13.09 -11.74
CA ILE A 159 -21.25 14.14 -11.89
C ILE A 159 -20.73 14.11 -13.33
N ASN A 160 -20.87 15.23 -14.05
CA ASN A 160 -20.46 15.35 -15.47
C ASN A 160 -21.09 14.27 -16.38
N GLY A 161 -22.34 13.89 -16.10
CA GLY A 161 -23.07 12.87 -16.86
C GLY A 161 -22.63 11.42 -16.57
N ARG A 162 -21.74 11.21 -15.60
CA ARG A 162 -21.32 9.88 -15.14
C ARG A 162 -21.92 9.60 -13.76
N GLU A 163 -22.39 8.37 -13.57
CA GLU A 163 -22.97 7.93 -12.31
C GLU A 163 -21.86 7.39 -11.39
N TYR A 164 -21.73 8.00 -10.21
CA TYR A 164 -20.83 7.62 -9.13
C TYR A 164 -21.67 7.18 -7.94
N LEU A 165 -21.85 5.87 -7.81
CA LEU A 165 -22.64 5.32 -6.71
C LEU A 165 -21.93 5.56 -5.37
N PRO A 166 -22.67 5.90 -4.30
CA PRO A 166 -22.11 5.99 -2.96
C PRO A 166 -21.68 4.61 -2.47
N PHE A 167 -20.64 4.56 -1.63
CA PHE A 167 -20.24 3.31 -0.99
C PHE A 167 -21.20 3.01 0.18
N LEU A 168 -21.88 1.87 0.09
CA LEU A 168 -22.87 1.38 1.04
C LEU A 168 -22.33 0.14 1.75
N ASP A 169 -21.84 0.32 2.98
CA ASP A 169 -21.19 -0.74 3.78
C ASP A 169 -22.00 -2.05 3.83
N ALA A 170 -23.32 -1.97 3.96
CA ALA A 170 -24.21 -3.14 4.05
C ALA A 170 -24.24 -4.00 2.77
N LEU A 171 -23.97 -3.39 1.61
CA LEU A 171 -24.03 -4.04 0.30
C LEU A 171 -22.62 -4.30 -0.25
N ASP A 172 -21.80 -3.27 -0.33
CA ASP A 172 -20.50 -3.33 -1.03
C ASP A 172 -19.47 -4.20 -0.31
N LEU A 173 -19.54 -4.30 1.03
CA LEU A 173 -18.66 -5.21 1.77
C LEU A 173 -18.98 -6.68 1.52
N GLN A 174 -20.24 -6.98 1.18
CA GLN A 174 -20.76 -8.33 0.90
C GLN A 174 -20.62 -8.71 -0.57
N GLU A 175 -20.28 -7.77 -1.46
CA GLU A 175 -20.23 -8.02 -2.88
C GLU A 175 -19.18 -9.07 -3.25
N ARG A 176 -19.62 -10.07 -4.03
CA ARG A 176 -18.77 -11.13 -4.56
C ARG A 176 -18.38 -10.75 -5.97
N PHE A 177 -17.17 -10.22 -6.15
CA PHE A 177 -16.57 -9.83 -7.44
C PHE A 177 -16.23 -11.03 -8.35
N SER A 178 -17.04 -12.09 -8.35
CA SER A 178 -16.90 -13.30 -9.14
C SER A 178 -18.04 -13.39 -10.15
N PHE A 179 -17.94 -12.62 -11.23
CA PHE A 179 -18.94 -12.58 -12.29
C PHE A 179 -18.60 -13.57 -13.41
N ALA A 180 -19.62 -14.13 -14.07
CA ALA A 180 -19.45 -15.04 -15.20
C ALA A 180 -18.78 -14.34 -16.41
N ASN A 181 -19.08 -13.06 -16.59
CA ASN A 181 -18.51 -12.22 -17.63
C ASN A 181 -17.67 -11.10 -16.98
N PRO A 182 -16.52 -10.71 -17.58
CA PRO A 182 -15.75 -9.58 -17.11
C PRO A 182 -16.56 -8.29 -17.12
N PHE A 183 -16.39 -7.47 -16.08
CA PHE A 183 -17.02 -6.14 -16.00
C PHE A 183 -16.67 -5.27 -17.21
N VAL A 184 -17.68 -4.65 -17.81
CA VAL A 184 -17.56 -3.68 -18.91
C VAL A 184 -18.10 -2.34 -18.42
N ASP A 185 -17.27 -1.30 -18.51
CA ASP A 185 -17.68 0.06 -18.17
C ASP A 185 -18.73 0.55 -19.17
N LYS A 186 -19.91 0.94 -18.67
CA LYS A 186 -21.03 1.47 -19.47
C LYS A 186 -20.68 2.78 -20.17
N ASP A 187 -19.79 3.58 -19.57
CA ASP A 187 -19.36 4.87 -20.10
C ASP A 187 -18.13 4.74 -21.02
N GLY A 188 -17.69 3.50 -21.27
CA GLY A 188 -16.57 3.18 -22.13
C GLY A 188 -15.21 3.63 -21.57
N LEU A 189 -14.24 3.78 -22.48
CA LEU A 189 -12.87 4.13 -22.11
C LEU A 189 -12.73 5.62 -21.77
N LEU A 190 -11.82 5.94 -20.86
CA LEU A 190 -11.53 7.32 -20.48
C LEU A 190 -11.10 8.14 -21.71
N ALA A 191 -11.72 9.32 -21.89
CA ALA A 191 -11.30 10.26 -22.91
C ALA A 191 -9.91 10.83 -22.58
N LEU A 192 -8.96 10.65 -23.48
CA LEU A 192 -7.56 11.05 -23.28
C LEU A 192 -7.21 12.30 -24.06
N SER A 193 -6.41 13.17 -23.45
CA SER A 193 -5.73 14.27 -24.15
C SER A 193 -4.74 13.76 -25.21
N ASN A 194 -4.33 14.60 -26.15
CA ASN A 194 -3.36 14.22 -27.19
C ASN A 194 -2.04 13.70 -26.60
N LYS A 195 -1.57 14.31 -25.50
CA LYS A 195 -0.36 13.89 -24.78
C LYS A 195 -0.52 12.51 -24.13
N GLN A 196 -1.70 12.20 -23.59
CA GLN A 196 -1.98 10.88 -23.02
C GLN A 196 -2.10 9.83 -24.13
N LYS A 197 -2.76 10.15 -25.24
CA LYS A 197 -2.88 9.26 -26.41
C LYS A 197 -1.52 8.88 -27.00
N SER A 198 -0.56 9.82 -27.05
CA SER A 198 0.78 9.52 -27.56
C SER A 198 1.59 8.60 -26.64
N LEU A 199 1.22 8.49 -25.36
CA LEU A 199 1.92 7.66 -24.37
C LEU A 199 1.21 6.32 -24.09
N LEU A 200 -0.12 6.28 -24.23
CA LEU A 200 -0.89 5.08 -23.95
C LEU A 200 -0.72 4.05 -25.07
N SER A 201 -0.27 2.85 -24.71
CA SER A 201 -0.22 1.72 -25.66
C SER A 201 -1.61 1.15 -25.94
N ARG A 202 -2.33 0.70 -24.91
CA ARG A 202 -3.68 0.12 -25.00
C ARG A 202 -4.32 -0.04 -23.62
N TRP A 203 -5.64 -0.16 -23.59
CA TRP A 203 -6.39 -0.65 -22.43
C TRP A 203 -6.45 -2.17 -22.48
N VAL A 204 -6.03 -2.85 -21.41
CA VAL A 204 -5.94 -4.31 -21.37
C VAL A 204 -6.16 -4.82 -19.94
N ARG A 205 -6.79 -5.99 -19.77
CA ARG A 205 -6.95 -6.60 -18.44
C ARG A 205 -5.68 -7.35 -18.06
N PRO A 206 -5.34 -7.46 -16.76
CA PRO A 206 -4.21 -8.26 -16.30
C PRO A 206 -4.18 -9.69 -16.85
N SER A 207 -5.34 -10.34 -16.97
CA SER A 207 -5.49 -11.70 -17.53
C SER A 207 -5.07 -11.83 -18.98
N ASP A 208 -5.14 -10.75 -19.75
CA ASP A 208 -4.94 -10.79 -21.21
C ASP A 208 -3.47 -10.59 -21.59
N TYR A 209 -2.61 -10.20 -20.62
CA TYR A 209 -1.18 -10.01 -20.86
C TYR A 209 -0.26 -10.66 -19.81
N ILE A 210 -0.80 -11.18 -18.70
CA ILE A 210 -0.05 -11.94 -17.69
C ILE A 210 -0.78 -13.27 -17.41
N ASN A 211 -0.02 -14.36 -17.39
CA ASN A 211 -0.53 -15.66 -16.99
C ASN A 211 -0.75 -15.72 -15.47
N GLY A 212 -1.97 -16.03 -15.04
CA GLY A 212 -2.30 -16.20 -13.62
C GLY A 212 -2.10 -14.93 -12.77
N PRO A 213 -2.70 -13.79 -13.13
CA PRO A 213 -2.55 -12.54 -12.38
C PRO A 213 -3.08 -12.72 -10.95
N LYS A 214 -2.37 -12.14 -9.97
CA LYS A 214 -2.77 -12.13 -8.56
C LYS A 214 -2.98 -10.70 -8.10
N MET A 215 -4.08 -10.44 -7.41
CA MET A 215 -4.39 -9.11 -6.85
C MET A 215 -3.34 -8.65 -5.84
N ILE A 216 -2.97 -9.52 -4.91
CA ILE A 216 -1.90 -9.28 -3.93
C ILE A 216 -1.03 -10.53 -3.89
N LEU A 217 0.18 -10.43 -4.43
CA LEU A 217 1.19 -11.50 -4.33
C LEU A 217 1.92 -11.44 -2.99
N ALA A 218 2.32 -10.24 -2.57
CA ALA A 218 3.00 -9.96 -1.32
C ALA A 218 2.68 -8.53 -0.87
N ILE A 219 2.57 -8.32 0.43
CA ILE A 219 2.36 -6.99 1.01
C ILE A 219 3.73 -6.31 1.10
N SER A 220 4.07 -5.50 0.09
CA SER A 220 5.40 -4.90 -0.02
C SER A 220 5.35 -3.48 -0.58
N CYS A 221 6.07 -2.57 0.08
CA CYS A 221 6.29 -1.23 -0.42
C CYS A 221 7.18 -1.20 -1.68
N PHE A 222 8.02 -2.22 -1.90
CA PHE A 222 8.95 -2.26 -3.03
C PHE A 222 8.25 -2.61 -4.35
N SER A 223 7.05 -3.18 -4.29
CA SER A 223 6.23 -3.47 -5.49
C SER A 223 5.55 -2.23 -6.06
N ILE A 224 5.53 -1.13 -5.28
CA ILE A 224 4.82 0.10 -5.63
C ILE A 224 5.80 1.02 -6.34
N CYS A 225 5.61 1.18 -7.65
CA CYS A 225 6.45 2.03 -8.50
C CYS A 225 5.60 3.11 -9.18
N GLN A 226 5.98 4.37 -9.01
CA GLN A 226 5.37 5.48 -9.73
C GLN A 226 6.10 5.67 -11.07
N THR A 227 5.38 5.51 -12.18
CA THR A 227 5.90 5.74 -13.53
C THR A 227 5.22 6.94 -14.19
N VAL A 228 3.97 6.76 -14.62
CA VAL A 228 3.19 7.74 -15.39
C VAL A 228 2.17 8.48 -14.51
N VAL A 229 1.88 7.96 -13.31
CA VAL A 229 0.99 8.58 -12.33
C VAL A 229 1.69 9.77 -11.69
N THR A 230 1.03 10.92 -11.54
CA THR A 230 1.63 12.15 -10.98
C THR A 230 1.43 12.30 -9.46
N ASP A 231 0.49 11.58 -8.88
CA ASP A 231 0.05 11.79 -7.50
C ASP A 231 0.93 11.03 -6.50
N CYS A 232 2.11 11.58 -6.21
CA CYS A 232 3.09 10.94 -5.34
C CYS A 232 2.61 10.73 -3.90
N SER A 233 1.72 11.60 -3.40
CA SER A 233 1.16 11.50 -2.05
C SER A 233 0.35 10.22 -1.85
N PHE A 234 -0.44 9.84 -2.85
CA PHE A 234 -1.22 8.60 -2.83
C PHE A 234 -0.32 7.37 -2.92
N VAL A 235 0.67 7.39 -3.80
CA VAL A 235 1.65 6.29 -3.92
C VAL A 235 2.43 6.10 -2.61
N ALA A 236 2.84 7.21 -1.98
CA ALA A 236 3.55 7.20 -0.71
C ALA A 236 2.69 6.64 0.43
N SER A 237 1.41 7.02 0.51
CA SER A 237 0.51 6.50 1.55
C SER A 237 0.30 4.99 1.42
N MET A 238 0.14 4.47 0.19
CA MET A 238 0.09 3.03 -0.06
C MET A 238 1.39 2.32 0.36
N ALA A 239 2.56 2.89 0.04
CA ALA A 239 3.85 2.31 0.39
C ALA A 239 4.04 2.25 1.92
N ILE A 240 3.65 3.31 2.63
CA ILE A 240 3.69 3.37 4.10
C ILE A 240 2.71 2.35 4.69
N ALA A 241 1.48 2.28 4.17
CA ALA A 241 0.48 1.32 4.62
C ALA A 241 1.00 -0.13 4.44
N ALA A 242 1.50 -0.49 3.26
CA ALA A 242 2.06 -1.81 3.01
C ALA A 242 3.24 -2.14 3.96
N GLN A 243 4.14 -1.18 4.21
CA GLN A 243 5.24 -1.39 5.13
C GLN A 243 4.75 -1.56 6.58
N TYR A 244 3.74 -0.78 7.00
CA TYR A 244 3.12 -0.90 8.31
C TYR A 244 2.50 -2.28 8.49
N GLU A 245 1.68 -2.73 7.55
CA GLU A 245 1.04 -4.04 7.61
C GLU A 245 2.07 -5.17 7.66
N ARG A 246 3.12 -5.09 6.83
CA ARG A 246 4.19 -6.08 6.80
C ARG A 246 4.93 -6.15 8.14
N ARG A 247 5.23 -4.99 8.75
CA ARG A 247 5.99 -4.90 10.01
C ARG A 247 5.17 -5.33 11.22
N PHE A 248 3.90 -4.91 11.30
CA PHE A 248 3.08 -5.09 12.49
C PHE A 248 2.06 -6.22 12.38
N LYS A 249 1.91 -6.83 11.21
CA LYS A 249 0.90 -7.86 10.90
C LYS A 249 -0.52 -7.38 11.23
N LYS A 250 -0.76 -6.07 11.01
CA LYS A 250 -2.04 -5.41 11.20
C LYS A 250 -2.51 -4.87 9.86
N LYS A 251 -3.67 -5.31 9.39
CA LYS A 251 -4.25 -4.86 8.13
C LYS A 251 -4.77 -3.43 8.24
N LEU A 252 -4.53 -2.63 7.20
CA LEU A 252 -5.03 -1.26 7.02
C LEU A 252 -5.83 -1.14 5.72
N ILE A 253 -5.26 -1.66 4.63
CA ILE A 253 -5.80 -1.60 3.26
C ILE A 253 -5.98 -2.98 2.65
N THR A 254 -5.27 -4.00 3.14
CA THR A 254 -5.45 -5.39 2.66
C THR A 254 -6.63 -6.07 3.36
N LYS A 255 -7.35 -6.93 2.63
CA LYS A 255 -8.58 -7.62 3.10
C LYS A 255 -8.22 -8.84 3.95
#